data_AF-A0A9N9PBT6-F1
#
_entry.id   AF-A0A9N9PBT6-F1
#
_cell.length_a   1.000
_cell.length_b   1.000
_cell.length_c   1.000
_cell.angle_alpha   90.00
_cell.angle_beta   90.00
_cell.angle_gamma   90.00
#
_symmetry.space_group_name_H-M   'P 1'
#
loop_
_entity.id
_entity.type
_entity.pdbx_description
1 polymer ?
#
loop_
_entity_poly.entity_id
_entity_poly.type
_entity_poly.pdbx_seq_one_letter_code
_entity_poly.pdbx_strand_id
1 'polypeptide(L)'
;TMNEYLVMAIAADCIKRYYEMRNKEVLLSVGTAEYGPRVQQAIAESGLSAKEFCERKMNEYKETLNNAKVTYTDFSRNTELRHEISVNHIW
;
A
#
# COMPACT_ATOMS: atom_id res chain seq x y z
N THR A 1 -2.32 -13.67 -0.62
CA THR A 1 -3.23 -13.48 0.54
C THR A 1 -2.70 -12.36 1.43
N MET A 2 -3.47 -11.81 2.39
CA MET A 2 -2.99 -10.70 3.26
C MET A 2 -1.64 -11.01 3.94
N ASN A 3 -1.41 -12.28 4.27
CA ASN A 3 -0.18 -12.75 4.92
C ASN A 3 1.08 -12.59 4.05
N GLU A 4 0.96 -12.76 2.73
CA GLU A 4 2.09 -12.60 1.80
C GLU A 4 2.54 -11.14 1.69
N TYR A 5 1.57 -10.20 1.64
CA TYR A 5 1.87 -8.76 1.58
C TYR A 5 2.54 -8.26 2.86
N LEU A 6 2.17 -8.84 4.00
CA LEU A 6 2.79 -8.53 5.27
C LEU A 6 4.27 -8.97 5.30
N VAL A 7 4.58 -10.19 4.84
CA VAL A 7 5.97 -10.68 4.79
C VAL A 7 6.85 -9.78 3.92
N MET A 8 6.35 -9.34 2.77
CA MET A 8 7.08 -8.39 1.91
C MET A 8 7.31 -7.04 2.59
N ALA A 9 6.30 -6.49 3.26
CA ALA A 9 6.41 -5.23 3.97
C ALA A 9 7.42 -5.31 5.14
N ILE A 10 7.42 -6.41 5.89
CA ILE A 10 8.41 -6.67 6.95
C ILE A 10 9.82 -6.77 6.36
N ALA A 11 9.99 -7.52 5.27
CA ALA A 11 11.29 -7.65 4.62
C ALA A 11 11.83 -6.28 4.15
N ALA A 12 10.98 -5.45 3.55
CA ALA A 12 11.34 -4.10 3.14
C ALA A 12 11.68 -3.19 4.34
N ASP A 13 10.93 -3.30 5.44
CA ASP A 13 11.20 -2.56 6.70
C ASP A 13 12.54 -2.99 7.33
N CYS A 14 12.87 -4.28 7.31
CA CYS A 14 14.18 -4.77 7.75
C CYS A 14 15.32 -4.13 6.95
N ILE A 15 15.16 -4.03 5.62
CA ILE A 15 16.16 -3.40 4.75
C ILE A 15 16.25 -1.90 5.03
N LYS A 16 15.11 -1.21 5.18
CA LYS A 16 15.07 0.22 5.54
C LYS A 16 15.84 0.47 6.83
N ARG A 17 15.51 -0.26 7.90
CA ARG A 17 16.15 -0.13 9.21
C ARG A 17 17.65 -0.41 9.15
N TYR A 18 18.07 -1.41 8.37
CA TYR A 18 19.49 -1.70 8.17
C TYR A 18 20.25 -0.49 7.59
N TYR A 19 19.69 0.18 6.59
CA TYR A 19 20.32 1.36 6.00
C TYR A 19 20.23 2.59 6.91
N GLU A 20 19.13 2.77 7.65
CA GLU A 20 19.00 3.82 8.67
C GLU A 20 20.07 3.67 9.77
N MET A 21 20.31 2.44 10.24
CA MET A 21 21.40 2.13 11.19
C MET A 21 22.79 2.47 10.66
N ARG A 22 22.94 2.60 9.33
CA ARG A 22 24.19 2.99 8.66
C ARG A 22 24.23 4.47 8.31
N ASN A 23 23.35 5.29 8.90
CA ASN A 23 23.22 6.72 8.64
C ASN A 23 23.00 7.04 7.16
N LYS A 24 22.23 6.19 6.46
CA LYS A 24 21.78 6.46 5.09
C LYS A 24 20.39 7.06 5.11
N GLU A 25 20.14 7.97 4.18
CA GLU A 25 18.79 8.42 3.87
C GLU A 25 18.08 7.32 3.07
N VAL A 26 16.90 6.91 3.55
CA VAL A 26 16.15 5.80 2.98
C VAL A 26 14.67 6.15 3.00
N LEU A 27 14.00 5.87 1.90
CA LEU A 27 12.56 6.00 1.78
C LEU A 27 11.97 4.62 1.54
N LEU A 28 10.89 4.28 2.25
CA LEU A 28 10.08 3.11 1.99
C LEU A 28 8.65 3.56 1.71
N SER A 29 8.17 3.34 0.48
CA SER A 29 6.76 3.51 0.15
C SER A 29 6.07 2.14 0.14
N VAL A 30 4.93 2.06 0.81
CA VAL A 30 4.00 0.93 0.76
C VAL A 30 2.67 1.44 0.22
N GLY A 31 1.71 0.58 -0.09
CA GLY A 31 0.46 1.07 -0.64
C GLY A 31 -0.53 0.00 -1.07
N THR A 32 -1.66 0.48 -1.60
CA THR A 32 -2.72 -0.35 -2.17
C THR A 32 -2.86 -0.13 -3.67
N ALA A 33 -2.98 -1.24 -4.40
CA ALA A 33 -3.39 -1.24 -5.80
C ALA A 33 -4.91 -1.41 -5.89
N GLU A 34 -5.61 -0.36 -6.30
CA GLU A 34 -7.07 -0.26 -6.22
C GLU A 34 -7.77 -0.35 -7.60
N TYR A 35 -7.01 -0.63 -8.65
CA TYR A 35 -7.52 -0.86 -10.00
C TYR A 35 -7.26 -2.29 -10.47
N GLY A 36 -7.99 -2.69 -11.52
CA GLY A 36 -7.78 -3.95 -12.24
C GLY A 36 -8.91 -4.96 -12.06
N PRO A 37 -8.96 -6.00 -12.92
CA PRO A 37 -10.11 -6.91 -13.01
C PRO A 37 -10.44 -7.63 -11.70
N ARG A 38 -9.41 -8.05 -10.95
CA ARG A 38 -9.60 -8.73 -9.65
C ARG A 38 -10.21 -7.80 -8.59
N VAL A 39 -9.82 -6.53 -8.58
CA VAL A 39 -10.37 -5.53 -7.65
C VAL A 39 -11.82 -5.23 -8.02
N GLN A 40 -12.11 -5.05 -9.31
CA GLN A 40 -13.48 -4.84 -9.82
C GLN A 40 -14.41 -6.00 -9.46
N GLN A 41 -13.95 -7.24 -9.64
CA GLN A 41 -14.71 -8.42 -9.24
C GLN A 41 -14.97 -8.44 -7.73
N ALA A 42 -13.94 -8.18 -6.91
CA ALA A 42 -14.09 -8.15 -5.46
C ALA A 42 -15.02 -7.02 -4.97
N ILE A 43 -15.04 -5.87 -5.65
CA ILE A 43 -16.01 -4.79 -5.38
C ILE A 43 -17.42 -5.28 -5.65
N ALA A 44 -17.67 -5.89 -6.83
CA ALA A 44 -18.97 -6.41 -7.21
C ALA A 44 -19.50 -7.48 -6.24
N GLU A 45 -18.61 -8.37 -5.77
CA GLU A 45 -18.94 -9.42 -4.80
C GLU A 45 -19.16 -8.87 -3.36
N SER A 46 -18.63 -7.69 -3.05
CA SER A 46 -18.69 -7.12 -1.69
C SER A 46 -19.99 -6.42 -1.33
N GLY A 47 -20.79 -6.02 -2.34
CA GLY A 47 -21.98 -5.18 -2.15
C GLY A 47 -21.69 -3.73 -1.72
N LEU A 48 -20.42 -3.31 -1.65
CA LEU A 48 -20.01 -1.94 -1.33
C LEU A 48 -19.78 -1.11 -2.58
N SER A 49 -19.79 0.22 -2.46
CA SER A 49 -19.24 1.08 -3.50
C SER A 49 -17.73 0.85 -3.64
N ALA A 50 -17.17 1.16 -4.82
CA ALA A 50 -15.73 1.05 -5.06
C ALA A 50 -14.91 1.85 -4.04
N LYS A 51 -15.37 3.06 -3.69
CA LYS A 51 -14.70 3.93 -2.72
C LYS A 51 -14.68 3.28 -1.33
N GLU A 52 -15.83 2.85 -0.82
CA GLU A 52 -15.93 2.22 0.51
C GLU A 52 -15.12 0.92 0.58
N PHE A 53 -15.14 0.11 -0.49
CA PHE A 53 -14.36 -1.11 -0.57
C PHE A 53 -12.85 -0.83 -0.46
N CYS A 54 -12.36 0.13 -1.26
CA CYS A 54 -10.95 0.50 -1.27
C CYS A 54 -10.52 1.14 0.05
N GLU A 55 -11.33 2.02 0.64
CA GLU A 55 -11.08 2.61 1.95
C GLU A 55 -11.00 1.55 3.05
N ARG A 56 -11.94 0.59 3.05
CA ARG A 56 -11.91 -0.54 3.99
C ARG A 56 -10.63 -1.36 3.84
N LYS A 57 -10.26 -1.73 2.61
CA LYS A 57 -9.06 -2.53 2.34
C LYS A 57 -7.77 -1.81 2.70
N MET A 58 -7.69 -0.51 2.42
CA MET A 58 -6.59 0.34 2.85
C MET A 58 -6.46 0.35 4.38
N ASN A 59 -7.56 0.53 5.11
CA ASN A 59 -7.54 0.57 6.57
C ASN A 59 -7.12 -0.76 7.18
N GLU A 60 -7.66 -1.89 6.68
CA GLU A 60 -7.25 -3.23 7.08
C GLU A 60 -5.73 -3.45 6.89
N TYR A 61 -5.18 -2.97 5.77
CA TYR A 61 -3.75 -3.09 5.50
C TYR A 61 -2.91 -2.20 6.42
N LYS A 62 -3.32 -0.94 6.63
CA LYS A 62 -2.65 -0.03 7.58
C LYS A 62 -2.62 -0.59 9.00
N GLU A 63 -3.73 -1.15 9.45
CA GLU A 63 -3.81 -1.81 10.76
C GLU A 63 -2.85 -2.99 10.85
N THR A 64 -2.81 -3.83 9.81
CA THR A 64 -1.89 -4.97 9.73
C THR A 64 -0.42 -4.53 9.81
N LEU A 65 -0.04 -3.49 9.06
CA LEU A 65 1.31 -2.91 9.11
C LEU A 65 1.65 -2.34 10.49
N ASN A 66 0.69 -1.63 11.11
CA ASN A 66 0.86 -1.05 12.44
C ASN A 66 1.05 -2.14 13.51
N ASN A 67 0.25 -3.20 13.48
CA ASN A 67 0.34 -4.33 14.39
C ASN A 67 1.70 -5.05 14.27
N ALA A 68 2.25 -5.10 13.05
CA ALA A 68 3.58 -5.65 12.79
C ALA A 68 4.73 -4.66 13.02
N LYS A 69 4.44 -3.41 13.44
CA LYS A 69 5.43 -2.34 13.66
C LYS A 69 6.28 -2.02 12.43
N VAL A 70 5.71 -2.20 11.24
CA VAL A 70 6.36 -1.84 9.98
C VAL A 70 6.43 -0.32 9.89
N THR A 71 7.62 0.23 9.66
CA THR A 71 7.82 1.67 9.46
C THR A 71 8.01 1.99 7.99
N TYR A 72 7.20 2.90 7.47
CA TYR A 72 7.29 3.37 6.09
C TYR A 72 7.26 4.89 6.05
N THR A 73 7.82 5.45 4.99
CA THR A 73 7.86 6.90 4.75
C THR A 73 6.57 7.40 4.11
N ASP A 74 6.00 6.62 3.19
CA ASP A 74 4.81 6.99 2.45
C ASP A 74 3.86 5.80 2.31
N PHE A 75 2.57 6.09 2.33
CA PHE A 75 1.53 5.15 1.96
C PHE A 75 0.85 5.65 0.69
N SER A 76 1.09 4.99 -0.43
CA SER A 76 0.60 5.40 -1.75
C SER A 76 -0.66 4.63 -2.14
N ARG A 77 -1.58 5.33 -2.80
CA ARG A 77 -2.76 4.72 -3.44
C ARG A 77 -2.83 5.20 -4.86
N ASN A 78 -3.10 4.30 -5.79
CA ASN A 78 -3.20 4.68 -7.20
C ASN A 78 -4.49 5.47 -7.52
N THR A 79 -5.45 5.53 -6.60
CA THR A 79 -6.66 6.39 -6.69
C THR A 79 -6.43 7.83 -6.25
N GLU A 80 -5.24 8.18 -5.73
CA GLU A 80 -4.93 9.55 -5.34
C GLU A 80 -4.63 10.43 -6.56
N LEU A 81 -5.05 11.70 -6.49
CA LEU A 81 -4.80 12.69 -7.53
C LEU A 81 -3.30 12.82 -7.88
N ARG A 82 -2.40 12.68 -6.91
CA ARG A 82 -0.95 12.72 -7.16
C ARG A 82 -0.48 11.59 -8.10
N HIS A 83 -1.11 10.42 -8.01
CA HIS A 83 -0.81 9.29 -8.89
C HIS A 83 -1.38 9.54 -10.28
N GLU A 84 -2.62 10.01 -10.37
CA GLU A 84 -3.27 10.37 -11.64
C GLU A 84 -2.46 11.40 -12.43
N ILE A 85 -2.04 12.49 -11.77
CA ILE A 85 -1.18 13.52 -12.36
C ILE A 85 0.14 12.91 -12.87
N SER A 86 0.78 12.05 -12.08
CA SER A 86 2.04 11.43 -12.45
C SER A 86 1.89 10.52 -13.67
N VAL A 87 0.83 9.72 -13.74
CA VAL A 87 0.56 8.83 -14.88
C VAL A 87 0.27 9.65 -16.14
N ASN A 88 -0.52 10.72 -16.04
CA ASN A 88 -0.80 11.64 -17.16
C ASN A 88 0.43 12.40 -17.69
N HIS A 89 1.50 12.51 -16.91
CA HIS A 89 2.77 13.10 -17.38
C HIS A 89 3.70 12.09 -18.04
N ILE A 90 3.56 10.80 -17.72
CA ILE A 90 4.42 9.73 -18.25
C ILE A 90 3.87 9.18 -19.57
N TRP A 91 2.55 9.22 -19.75
CA TRP A 91 1.84 8.71 -20.92
C TRP A 91 1.42 9.83 -21.86
#